data_AF-A0A7W9Q3Y1-F1
#
_entry.id   AF-A0A7W9Q3Y1-F1
#
_cell.length_a   1.000
_cell.length_b   1.000
_cell.length_c   1.000
_cell.angle_alpha   90.00
_cell.angle_beta   90.00
_cell.angle_gamma   90.00
#
_symmetry.space_group_name_H-M   'P 1'
#
loop_
_entity.id
_entity.type
_entity.pdbx_description
1 polymer ?
#
loop_
_entity_poly.entity_id
_entity_poly.type
_entity_poly.pdbx_seq_one_letter_code
_entity_poly.pdbx_strand_id
1 'polypeptide(L)'
;MTSFSELGSPSPLSWACTATTWRTLLALAVVFVLLATTGWSAVRQLRAAPDPLSASLAAWGKGTIGGRQLPDADSPPHRLTRFFDSLTGSQLAHLARRYSLAVGNLNGAPVSVRYQANRLALNEARLVERERMHDSRLTPYGRHEAERRMHRFESLLSGGRQILAFNPSGSGRAAEVFGQLETAKRVSVVVPGVDTDLLTFERTRQPNRAPVGMARTLYAAERTASPQTKTAVIAWADYTSPAGIGMDAVTGGRAGDGADRLRATLSGLPNRADAKVALFCHSYGSVVCGVAADDLPREVTDIAVSGSPGMRAEHAFDLGTSARIWAMRDRGDWIADVPHLDVGGLGHGADPVSSDFGARVLSADGAIGHAGYFEPGTASLANFAKVGVGALTSVSCGGGDACTAGLA
;
A
#
# COMPACT_ATOMS: atom_id res chain seq x y z
N MET A 1 -39.28 41.16 84.60
CA MET A 1 -38.51 39.93 84.30
C MET A 1 -39.04 39.38 82.98
N THR A 2 -38.11 39.12 82.06
CA THR A 2 -38.17 38.29 80.85
C THR A 2 -39.15 38.66 79.73
N SER A 3 -38.59 39.31 78.69
CA SER A 3 -39.17 39.61 77.38
C SER A 3 -39.03 38.46 76.39
N PHE A 4 -39.96 38.39 75.44
CA PHE A 4 -40.07 37.43 74.33
C PHE A 4 -38.88 37.48 73.35
N SER A 5 -38.62 36.37 72.65
CA SER A 5 -37.87 36.32 71.38
C SER A 5 -38.44 35.24 70.46
N GLU A 6 -38.45 35.58 69.18
CA GLU A 6 -39.29 35.07 68.08
C GLU A 6 -38.95 33.68 67.53
N LEU A 7 -39.97 33.11 66.88
CA LEU A 7 -39.94 31.96 65.97
C LEU A 7 -39.06 32.24 64.74
N GLY A 8 -38.05 31.40 64.51
CA GLY A 8 -37.30 31.33 63.25
C GLY A 8 -37.92 30.33 62.27
N SER A 9 -38.35 30.80 61.10
CA SER A 9 -38.82 30.01 59.96
C SER A 9 -37.67 29.25 59.27
N PRO A 10 -37.82 27.97 58.86
CA PRO A 10 -36.85 27.31 58.00
C PRO A 10 -37.10 27.65 56.51
N SER A 11 -36.02 27.93 55.79
CA SER A 11 -35.99 28.36 54.38
C SER A 11 -36.34 27.22 53.38
N PRO A 12 -37.00 27.51 52.24
CA PRO A 12 -37.48 26.50 51.30
C PRO A 12 -36.46 26.18 50.18
N LEU A 13 -35.24 25.78 50.53
CA LEU A 13 -34.17 25.56 49.53
C LEU A 13 -33.62 24.12 49.44
N SER A 14 -34.11 23.20 50.27
CA SER A 14 -33.56 21.83 50.34
C SER A 14 -34.29 20.77 49.50
N TRP A 15 -35.47 21.06 48.94
CA TRP A 15 -36.31 20.07 48.22
C TRP A 15 -36.21 20.17 46.69
N ALA A 16 -35.60 21.22 46.13
CA ALA A 16 -35.46 21.41 44.69
C ALA A 16 -34.19 20.73 44.09
N CYS A 17 -33.18 20.41 44.89
CA CYS A 17 -31.93 19.80 44.40
C CYS A 17 -32.02 18.28 44.16
N THR A 18 -32.91 17.57 44.83
CA THR A 18 -33.02 16.10 44.74
C THR A 18 -33.85 15.63 43.55
N ALA A 19 -34.87 16.39 43.14
CA ALA A 19 -35.71 16.05 41.99
C ALA A 19 -34.98 16.21 40.64
N THR A 20 -34.08 17.19 40.55
CA THR A 20 -33.34 17.50 39.31
C THR A 20 -32.23 16.48 39.05
N THR A 21 -31.54 16.04 40.11
CA THR A 21 -30.50 14.99 40.06
C THR A 21 -31.06 13.61 39.73
N TRP A 22 -32.25 13.27 40.24
CA TRP A 22 -32.91 12.02 39.89
C TRP A 22 -33.38 11.98 38.42
N ARG A 23 -33.86 13.11 37.90
CA ARG A 23 -34.27 13.25 36.49
C ARG A 23 -33.09 13.16 35.51
N THR A 24 -31.95 13.75 35.85
CA THR A 24 -30.73 13.65 35.01
C THR A 24 -30.16 12.24 35.00
N LEU A 25 -30.18 11.53 36.14
CA LEU A 25 -29.75 10.13 36.21
C LEU A 25 -30.66 9.19 35.41
N LEU A 26 -31.97 9.37 35.47
CA LEU A 26 -32.93 8.61 34.64
C LEU A 26 -32.75 8.90 33.14
N ALA A 27 -32.54 10.17 32.77
CA ALA A 27 -32.28 10.54 31.38
C ALA A 27 -30.97 9.90 30.86
N LEU A 28 -29.90 9.92 31.66
CA LEU A 28 -28.62 9.27 31.32
C LEU A 28 -28.77 7.76 31.22
N ALA A 29 -29.54 7.12 32.10
CA ALA A 29 -29.81 5.69 32.03
C ALA A 29 -30.59 5.31 30.77
N VAL A 30 -31.60 6.10 30.38
CA VAL A 30 -32.34 5.90 29.13
C VAL A 30 -31.44 6.10 27.91
N VAL A 31 -30.59 7.14 27.90
CA VAL A 31 -29.61 7.36 26.84
C VAL A 31 -28.63 6.18 26.77
N PHE A 32 -28.15 5.66 27.90
CA PHE A 32 -27.24 4.53 27.94
C PHE A 32 -27.90 3.23 27.47
N VAL A 33 -29.16 2.98 27.84
CA VAL A 33 -29.94 1.82 27.35
C VAL A 33 -30.25 1.97 25.86
N LEU A 34 -30.56 3.17 25.37
CA LEU A 34 -30.74 3.43 23.94
C LEU A 34 -29.42 3.25 23.18
N LEU A 35 -28.29 3.75 23.68
CA LEU A 35 -26.95 3.53 23.09
C LEU A 35 -26.54 2.06 23.13
N ALA A 36 -26.86 1.34 24.21
CA ALA A 36 -26.56 -0.09 24.33
C ALA A 36 -27.44 -0.93 23.40
N THR A 37 -28.73 -0.62 23.26
CA THR A 37 -29.65 -1.38 22.39
C THR A 37 -29.48 -1.05 20.91
N THR A 38 -29.25 0.21 20.56
CA THR A 38 -28.89 0.64 19.18
C THR A 38 -27.47 0.19 18.81
N GLY A 39 -26.53 0.23 19.75
CA GLY A 39 -25.17 -0.28 19.58
C GLY A 39 -25.12 -1.79 19.38
N TRP A 40 -25.89 -2.57 20.14
CA TRP A 40 -25.91 -4.05 20.01
C TRP A 40 -26.65 -4.52 18.74
N SER A 41 -27.69 -3.79 18.31
CA SER A 41 -28.39 -4.07 17.05
C SER A 41 -27.59 -3.64 15.82
N ALA A 42 -26.88 -2.50 15.88
CA ALA A 42 -25.92 -2.10 14.86
C ALA A 42 -24.74 -3.09 14.75
N VAL A 43 -24.20 -3.58 15.87
CA VAL A 43 -23.10 -4.57 15.88
C VAL A 43 -23.52 -5.91 15.25
N ARG A 44 -24.78 -6.32 15.38
CA ARG A 44 -25.29 -7.55 14.73
C ARG A 44 -25.55 -7.38 13.23
N GLN A 45 -25.93 -6.19 12.80
CA GLN A 45 -26.04 -5.82 11.38
C GLN A 45 -24.67 -5.53 10.74
N LEU A 46 -23.65 -5.23 11.55
CA LEU A 46 -22.25 -5.02 11.17
C LEU A 46 -21.38 -6.28 11.20
N ARG A 47 -21.95 -7.49 11.30
CA ARG A 47 -21.26 -8.64 10.69
C ARG A 47 -21.38 -8.49 9.18
N ALA A 48 -20.66 -7.51 8.64
CA ALA A 48 -20.44 -7.33 7.23
C ALA A 48 -20.07 -8.69 6.65
N ALA A 49 -20.62 -9.03 5.49
CA ALA A 49 -20.16 -10.20 4.76
C ALA A 49 -18.62 -10.16 4.69
N PRO A 50 -17.92 -11.29 4.87
CA PRO A 50 -16.47 -11.32 4.80
C PRO A 50 -16.03 -10.65 3.50
N ASP A 51 -14.97 -9.85 3.56
CA ASP A 51 -14.48 -9.18 2.36
C ASP A 51 -14.18 -10.22 1.26
N PRO A 52 -14.43 -9.91 -0.03
CA PRO A 52 -14.31 -10.88 -1.12
C PRO A 52 -13.01 -11.67 -1.15
N LEU A 53 -11.88 -11.04 -0.80
CA LEU A 53 -10.58 -11.72 -0.76
C LEU A 53 -10.53 -12.71 0.41
N SER A 54 -10.89 -12.28 1.63
CA SER A 54 -10.95 -13.17 2.79
C SER A 54 -11.92 -14.34 2.58
N ALA A 55 -13.07 -14.10 1.94
CA ALA A 55 -14.00 -15.17 1.57
C ALA A 55 -13.36 -16.17 0.59
N SER A 56 -12.63 -15.67 -0.42
CA SER A 56 -11.91 -16.51 -1.38
C SER A 56 -10.80 -17.33 -0.71
N LEU A 57 -10.01 -16.72 0.18
CA LEU A 57 -8.95 -17.39 0.94
C LEU A 57 -9.50 -18.43 1.92
N ALA A 58 -10.62 -18.14 2.60
CA ALA A 58 -11.30 -19.10 3.46
C ALA A 58 -11.87 -20.29 2.67
N ALA A 59 -12.36 -20.05 1.44
CA ALA A 59 -12.79 -21.13 0.55
C ALA A 59 -11.61 -21.96 0.02
N TRP A 60 -10.47 -21.31 -0.25
CA TRP A 60 -9.21 -21.97 -0.61
C TRP A 60 -8.73 -22.90 0.51
N GLY A 61 -8.70 -22.45 1.77
CA GLY A 61 -8.24 -23.25 2.91
C GLY A 61 -9.09 -24.51 3.18
N LYS A 62 -10.31 -24.57 2.62
CA LYS A 62 -11.19 -25.75 2.68
C LYS A 62 -11.21 -26.56 1.37
N GLY A 63 -10.45 -26.12 0.38
CA GLY A 63 -10.44 -26.70 -0.95
C GLY A 63 -9.63 -27.98 -1.04
N THR A 64 -9.91 -28.75 -2.09
CA THR A 64 -9.13 -29.93 -2.46
C THR A 64 -8.89 -29.94 -3.97
N ILE A 65 -7.79 -30.56 -4.39
CA ILE A 65 -7.50 -30.80 -5.81
C ILE A 65 -6.85 -32.17 -5.96
N GLY A 66 -7.37 -33.00 -6.88
CA GLY A 66 -6.84 -34.36 -7.08
C GLY A 66 -6.81 -35.22 -5.81
N GLY A 67 -7.81 -35.08 -4.93
CA GLY A 67 -7.90 -35.82 -3.66
C GLY A 67 -6.98 -35.32 -2.54
N ARG A 68 -6.23 -34.22 -2.74
CA ARG A 68 -5.34 -33.61 -1.73
C ARG A 68 -5.90 -32.28 -1.25
N GLN A 69 -5.72 -31.96 0.02
CA GLN A 69 -6.04 -30.63 0.55
C GLN A 69 -5.12 -29.56 -0.05
N LEU A 70 -5.67 -28.36 -0.26
CA LEU A 70 -4.88 -27.20 -0.65
C LEU A 70 -4.01 -26.73 0.53
N PRO A 71 -2.79 -26.22 0.29
CA PRO A 71 -1.93 -25.69 1.35
C PRO A 71 -2.53 -24.40 1.94
N ASP A 72 -2.17 -24.07 3.18
CA ASP A 72 -2.58 -22.82 3.81
C ASP A 72 -2.12 -21.61 2.97
N ALA A 73 -2.99 -20.62 2.83
CA ALA A 73 -2.74 -19.47 1.95
C ALA A 73 -1.64 -18.53 2.46
N ASP A 74 -1.33 -18.58 3.75
CA ASP A 74 -0.23 -17.89 4.43
C ASP A 74 1.06 -18.70 4.45
N SER A 75 1.06 -19.89 3.83
CA SER A 75 2.28 -20.70 3.69
C SER A 75 3.38 -19.89 3.01
N PRO A 76 4.66 -20.10 3.41
CA PRO A 76 5.79 -19.43 2.77
C PRO A 76 5.79 -19.61 1.24
N PRO A 77 6.21 -18.60 0.45
CA PRO A 77 6.09 -18.65 -1.00
C PRO A 77 6.74 -19.86 -1.68
N HIS A 78 7.86 -20.36 -1.15
CA HIS A 78 8.52 -21.56 -1.66
C HIS A 78 7.67 -22.84 -1.51
N ARG A 79 6.83 -22.93 -0.47
CA ARG A 79 5.91 -24.05 -0.26
C ARG A 79 4.75 -23.97 -1.25
N LEU A 80 4.18 -22.77 -1.44
CA LEU A 80 3.13 -22.54 -2.43
C LEU A 80 3.65 -22.82 -3.85
N THR A 81 4.86 -22.37 -4.18
CA THR A 81 5.53 -22.64 -5.47
C THR A 81 5.61 -24.14 -5.75
N ARG A 82 6.17 -24.92 -4.81
CA ARG A 82 6.26 -26.39 -4.93
C ARG A 82 4.91 -27.05 -5.12
N PHE A 83 3.88 -26.55 -4.44
CA PHE A 83 2.52 -27.05 -4.60
C PHE A 83 2.02 -26.79 -6.03
N PHE A 84 2.10 -25.56 -6.53
CA PHE A 84 1.66 -25.23 -7.88
C PHE A 84 2.47 -25.95 -8.97
N ASP A 85 3.78 -26.11 -8.79
CA ASP A 85 4.65 -26.87 -9.70
C ASP A 85 4.28 -28.35 -9.81
N SER A 86 3.61 -28.90 -8.78
CA SER A 86 3.13 -30.28 -8.80
C SER A 86 1.82 -30.48 -9.55
N LEU A 87 1.16 -29.39 -9.99
CA LEU A 87 -0.15 -29.45 -10.63
C LEU A 87 -0.05 -29.50 -12.15
N THR A 88 -1.01 -30.18 -12.77
CA THR A 88 -1.18 -30.15 -14.22
C THR A 88 -1.77 -28.81 -14.68
N GLY A 89 -1.62 -28.48 -15.96
CA GLY A 89 -2.23 -27.27 -16.54
C GLY A 89 -3.75 -27.20 -16.35
N SER A 90 -4.45 -28.34 -16.37
CA SER A 90 -5.91 -28.38 -16.13
C SER A 90 -6.27 -28.12 -14.67
N GLN A 91 -5.46 -28.61 -13.73
CA GLN A 91 -5.61 -28.32 -12.30
C GLN A 91 -5.33 -26.85 -11.99
N LEU A 92 -4.26 -26.28 -12.56
CA LEU A 92 -3.96 -24.84 -12.44
C LEU A 92 -5.12 -23.98 -12.95
N ALA A 93 -5.62 -24.27 -14.15
CA ALA A 93 -6.77 -23.56 -14.73
C ALA A 93 -8.05 -23.73 -13.90
N HIS A 94 -8.25 -24.91 -13.29
CA HIS A 94 -9.38 -25.15 -12.39
C HIS A 94 -9.28 -24.27 -11.13
N LEU A 95 -8.12 -24.25 -10.46
CA LEU A 95 -7.91 -23.43 -9.28
C LEU A 95 -8.02 -21.94 -9.58
N ALA A 96 -7.42 -21.47 -10.68
CA ALA A 96 -7.49 -20.05 -11.10
C ALA A 96 -8.94 -19.59 -11.38
N ARG A 97 -9.81 -20.49 -11.88
CA ARG A 97 -11.24 -20.18 -12.06
C ARG A 97 -12.03 -20.27 -10.76
N ARG A 98 -11.78 -21.30 -9.94
CA ARG A 98 -12.58 -21.54 -8.74
C ARG A 98 -12.27 -20.57 -7.60
N TYR A 99 -11.01 -20.14 -7.52
CA TYR A 99 -10.45 -19.34 -6.44
C TYR A 99 -9.70 -18.13 -7.02
N SER A 100 -10.33 -17.42 -7.97
CA SER A 100 -9.74 -16.31 -8.75
C SER A 100 -9.00 -15.29 -7.88
N LEU A 101 -9.68 -14.72 -6.87
CA LEU A 101 -9.10 -13.75 -5.95
C LEU A 101 -7.98 -14.34 -5.08
N ALA A 102 -8.15 -15.55 -4.53
CA ALA A 102 -7.09 -16.18 -3.74
C ALA A 102 -5.85 -16.46 -4.58
N VAL A 103 -5.97 -17.22 -5.68
CA VAL A 103 -4.84 -17.58 -6.56
C VAL A 103 -4.15 -16.35 -7.11
N GLY A 104 -4.89 -15.31 -7.48
CA GLY A 104 -4.33 -14.05 -7.94
C GLY A 104 -3.47 -13.32 -6.90
N ASN A 105 -3.70 -13.55 -5.61
CA ASN A 105 -2.97 -12.92 -4.49
C ASN A 105 -2.00 -13.85 -3.75
N LEU A 106 -1.92 -15.14 -4.11
CA LEU A 106 -0.99 -16.08 -3.48
C LEU A 106 0.45 -15.85 -3.95
N ASN A 107 1.30 -15.41 -3.04
CA ASN A 107 2.74 -15.27 -3.27
C ASN A 107 3.37 -16.67 -3.40
N GLY A 108 3.87 -17.02 -4.59
CA GLY A 108 4.30 -18.37 -4.95
C GLY A 108 3.42 -19.08 -5.97
N ALA A 109 2.24 -18.53 -6.32
CA ALA A 109 1.53 -18.97 -7.52
C ALA A 109 2.30 -18.56 -8.79
N PRO A 110 2.32 -19.39 -9.86
CA PRO A 110 2.95 -19.02 -11.12
C PRO A 110 2.40 -17.70 -11.64
N VAL A 111 3.29 -16.80 -12.07
CA VAL A 111 2.93 -15.42 -12.43
C VAL A 111 1.86 -15.37 -13.53
N SER A 112 2.02 -16.15 -14.60
CA SER A 112 0.99 -16.31 -15.63
C SER A 112 -0.38 -16.77 -15.10
N VAL A 113 -0.40 -17.66 -14.10
CA VAL A 113 -1.64 -18.12 -13.45
C VAL A 113 -2.24 -17.01 -12.59
N ARG A 114 -1.42 -16.20 -11.90
CA ARG A 114 -1.88 -15.01 -11.17
C ARG A 114 -2.52 -13.99 -12.10
N TYR A 115 -1.92 -13.71 -13.25
CA TYR A 115 -2.50 -12.81 -14.26
C TYR A 115 -3.85 -13.31 -14.76
N GLN A 116 -3.96 -14.61 -15.05
CA GLN A 116 -5.23 -15.21 -15.46
C GLN A 116 -6.29 -15.12 -14.36
N ALA A 117 -5.94 -15.48 -13.12
CA ALA A 117 -6.84 -15.48 -11.98
C ALA A 117 -7.32 -14.06 -11.65
N ASN A 118 -6.42 -13.07 -11.63
CA ASN A 118 -6.77 -11.67 -11.41
C ASN A 118 -7.64 -11.10 -12.54
N ARG A 119 -7.46 -11.53 -13.79
CA ARG A 119 -8.35 -11.13 -14.89
C ARG A 119 -9.77 -11.65 -14.69
N LEU A 120 -9.93 -12.88 -14.17
CA LEU A 120 -11.24 -13.42 -13.83
C LEU A 120 -11.86 -12.66 -12.66
N ALA A 121 -11.10 -12.43 -11.59
CA ALA A 121 -11.54 -11.68 -10.42
C ALA A 121 -11.94 -10.23 -10.74
N LEU A 122 -11.19 -9.55 -11.62
CA LEU A 122 -11.53 -8.22 -12.11
C LEU A 122 -12.84 -8.23 -12.90
N ASN A 123 -13.07 -9.23 -13.74
CA ASN A 123 -14.31 -9.33 -14.49
C ASN A 123 -15.51 -9.61 -13.57
N GLU A 124 -15.35 -10.48 -12.57
CA GLU A 124 -16.36 -10.73 -11.53
C GLU A 124 -16.68 -9.43 -10.75
N ALA A 125 -15.65 -8.73 -10.27
CA ALA A 125 -15.81 -7.46 -9.57
C ALA A 125 -16.47 -6.38 -10.45
N ARG A 126 -16.13 -6.33 -11.75
CA ARG A 126 -16.75 -5.41 -12.71
C ARG A 126 -18.26 -5.66 -12.85
N LEU A 127 -18.69 -6.91 -12.93
CA LEU A 127 -20.12 -7.25 -13.03
C LEU A 127 -20.86 -6.82 -11.76
N VAL A 128 -20.26 -7.04 -10.58
CA VAL A 128 -20.81 -6.57 -9.30
C VAL A 128 -20.97 -5.05 -9.29
N GLU A 129 -19.94 -4.28 -9.68
CA GLU A 129 -20.04 -2.81 -9.68
C GLU A 129 -21.02 -2.29 -10.74
N ARG A 130 -21.18 -3.00 -11.87
CA ARG A 130 -22.17 -2.67 -12.89
C ARG A 130 -23.61 -2.82 -12.41
N GLU A 131 -23.88 -3.81 -11.56
CA GLU A 131 -25.18 -3.93 -10.89
C GLU A 131 -25.35 -2.82 -9.85
N ARG A 132 -24.32 -2.61 -9.01
CA ARG A 132 -24.35 -1.59 -7.94
C ARG A 132 -24.59 -0.17 -8.45
N MET A 133 -24.03 0.21 -9.60
CA MET A 133 -24.26 1.57 -10.15
C MET A 133 -25.74 1.83 -10.53
N HIS A 134 -26.56 0.78 -10.68
CA HIS A 134 -28.00 0.88 -10.96
C HIS A 134 -28.87 0.49 -9.75
N ASP A 135 -28.27 0.14 -8.61
CA ASP A 135 -28.99 -0.32 -7.43
C ASP A 135 -29.66 0.87 -6.70
N SER A 136 -30.99 0.93 -6.76
CA SER A 136 -31.80 1.98 -6.13
C SER A 136 -31.69 2.00 -4.60
N ARG A 137 -31.18 0.93 -3.97
CA ARG A 137 -30.93 0.87 -2.52
C ARG A 137 -29.68 1.65 -2.11
N LEU A 138 -28.77 1.95 -3.04
CA LEU A 138 -27.58 2.76 -2.77
C LEU A 138 -27.89 4.25 -2.86
N THR A 139 -27.12 5.07 -2.14
CA THR A 139 -27.15 6.52 -2.29
C THR A 139 -26.65 6.95 -3.67
N PRO A 140 -26.97 8.17 -4.16
CA PRO A 140 -26.39 8.69 -5.41
C PRO A 140 -24.85 8.64 -5.41
N TYR A 141 -24.22 8.97 -4.27
CA TYR A 141 -22.78 8.84 -4.08
C TYR A 141 -22.32 7.38 -4.22
N GLY A 142 -23.00 6.44 -3.58
CA GLY A 142 -22.66 5.01 -3.66
C GLY A 142 -22.79 4.44 -5.08
N ARG A 143 -23.79 4.88 -5.86
CA ARG A 143 -23.93 4.50 -7.27
C ARG A 143 -22.82 5.09 -8.15
N HIS A 144 -22.45 6.34 -7.91
CA HIS A 144 -21.35 6.99 -8.64
C HIS A 144 -19.99 6.38 -8.30
N GLU A 145 -19.72 6.03 -7.03
CA GLU A 145 -18.53 5.25 -6.66
C GLU A 145 -18.48 3.90 -7.39
N ALA A 146 -19.60 3.18 -7.46
CA ALA A 146 -19.69 1.92 -8.20
C ALA A 146 -19.41 2.12 -9.70
N GLU A 147 -19.96 3.17 -10.32
CA GLU A 147 -19.68 3.54 -11.71
C GLU A 147 -18.17 3.79 -11.93
N ARG A 148 -17.51 4.58 -11.08
CA ARG A 148 -16.07 4.84 -11.19
C ARG A 148 -15.25 3.56 -11.07
N ARG A 149 -15.60 2.68 -10.13
CA ARG A 149 -14.91 1.40 -9.91
C ARG A 149 -15.11 0.45 -11.08
N MET A 150 -16.34 0.39 -11.62
CA MET A 150 -16.65 -0.39 -12.81
C MET A 150 -15.76 0.04 -13.99
N HIS A 151 -15.68 1.35 -14.28
CA HIS A 151 -14.80 1.87 -15.33
C HIS A 151 -13.32 1.63 -15.05
N ARG A 152 -12.88 1.72 -13.79
CA ARG A 152 -11.51 1.35 -13.42
C ARG A 152 -11.23 -0.12 -13.72
N PHE A 153 -12.15 -1.02 -13.43
CA PHE A 153 -11.97 -2.44 -13.70
C PHE A 153 -11.99 -2.74 -15.20
N GLU A 154 -12.80 -2.03 -16.00
CA GLU A 154 -12.73 -2.09 -17.47
C GLU A 154 -11.35 -1.67 -17.99
N SER A 155 -10.79 -0.60 -17.45
CA SER A 155 -9.45 -0.14 -17.81
C SER A 155 -8.37 -1.17 -17.44
N LEU A 156 -8.45 -1.78 -16.25
CA LEU A 156 -7.52 -2.83 -15.82
C LEU A 156 -7.65 -4.13 -16.62
N LEU A 157 -8.82 -4.40 -17.21
CA LEU A 157 -9.05 -5.55 -18.11
C LEU A 157 -8.61 -5.27 -19.56
N SER A 158 -8.41 -4.01 -19.93
CA SER A 158 -8.07 -3.63 -21.31
C SER A 158 -6.61 -3.94 -21.67
N GLY A 159 -6.32 -4.02 -22.97
CA GLY A 159 -4.94 -3.98 -23.49
C GLY A 159 -3.99 -5.10 -23.06
N GLY A 160 -4.51 -6.22 -22.55
CA GLY A 160 -3.67 -7.35 -22.13
C GLY A 160 -2.79 -7.07 -20.90
N ARG A 161 -3.22 -6.15 -20.03
CA ARG A 161 -2.49 -5.76 -18.81
C ARG A 161 -2.22 -6.96 -17.90
N GLN A 162 -1.07 -6.91 -17.24
CA GLN A 162 -0.55 -7.98 -16.39
C GLN A 162 -0.78 -7.62 -14.92
N ILE A 163 -1.95 -7.97 -14.39
CA ILE A 163 -2.34 -7.65 -13.01
C ILE A 163 -1.83 -8.75 -12.07
N LEU A 164 -0.82 -8.43 -11.28
CA LEU A 164 -0.14 -9.35 -10.36
C LEU A 164 -0.92 -9.56 -9.06
N ALA A 165 -1.58 -8.53 -8.56
CA ALA A 165 -2.44 -8.60 -7.37
C ALA A 165 -3.67 -7.71 -7.55
N PHE A 166 -4.79 -8.13 -6.97
CA PHE A 166 -6.04 -7.38 -7.02
C PHE A 166 -6.90 -7.71 -5.80
N ASN A 167 -7.31 -6.66 -5.07
CA ASN A 167 -8.32 -6.78 -4.03
C ASN A 167 -9.37 -5.67 -4.19
N PRO A 168 -10.62 -6.00 -4.55
CA PRO A 168 -11.69 -5.00 -4.67
C PRO A 168 -12.19 -4.51 -3.31
N SER A 169 -11.79 -5.09 -2.20
CA SER A 169 -12.36 -4.75 -0.89
C SER A 169 -11.94 -3.34 -0.42
N GLY A 170 -12.88 -2.60 0.17
CA GLY A 170 -12.63 -1.23 0.64
C GLY A 170 -12.29 -0.27 -0.51
N SER A 171 -11.34 0.64 -0.28
CA SER A 171 -10.76 1.51 -1.33
C SER A 171 -10.04 0.70 -2.41
N GLY A 172 -9.61 -0.51 -2.05
CA GLY A 172 -9.06 -1.51 -2.95
C GLY A 172 -7.57 -1.36 -3.20
N ARG A 173 -6.99 -2.45 -3.71
CA ARG A 173 -5.55 -2.59 -3.92
C ARG A 173 -5.23 -3.28 -5.23
N ALA A 174 -4.09 -2.95 -5.83
CA ALA A 174 -3.64 -3.56 -7.07
C ALA A 174 -2.12 -3.56 -7.20
N ALA A 175 -1.61 -4.51 -7.97
CA ALA A 175 -0.26 -4.46 -8.52
C ALA A 175 -0.27 -4.82 -10.01
N GLU A 176 0.43 -4.04 -10.83
CA GLU A 176 0.55 -4.25 -12.28
C GLU A 176 2.01 -4.37 -12.69
N VAL A 177 2.28 -5.23 -13.66
CA VAL A 177 3.63 -5.50 -14.17
C VAL A 177 3.81 -5.00 -15.59
N PHE A 178 4.89 -4.28 -15.82
CA PHE A 178 5.42 -3.92 -17.13
C PHE A 178 6.65 -4.79 -17.45
N GLY A 179 6.69 -5.41 -18.63
CA GLY A 179 7.75 -6.34 -19.02
C GLY A 179 7.46 -7.79 -18.65
N GLN A 180 8.47 -8.67 -18.74
CA GLN A 180 8.32 -10.12 -18.54
C GLN A 180 8.88 -10.55 -17.18
N LEU A 181 8.04 -10.56 -16.15
CA LEU A 181 8.47 -10.82 -14.77
C LEU A 181 9.13 -12.19 -14.58
N GLU A 182 8.64 -13.26 -15.23
CA GLU A 182 9.24 -14.60 -15.06
C GLU A 182 10.69 -14.70 -15.60
N THR A 183 11.08 -13.83 -16.54
CA THR A 183 12.39 -13.90 -17.19
C THR A 183 13.29 -12.70 -16.89
N ALA A 184 12.78 -11.70 -16.17
CA ALA A 184 13.51 -10.52 -15.77
C ALA A 184 14.72 -10.88 -14.90
N LYS A 185 15.82 -10.17 -15.12
CA LYS A 185 17.05 -10.22 -14.31
C LYS A 185 17.13 -9.04 -13.33
N ARG A 186 16.37 -7.99 -13.63
CA ARG A 186 16.21 -6.80 -12.81
C ARG A 186 14.72 -6.54 -12.65
N VAL A 187 14.25 -6.45 -11.41
CA VAL A 187 12.86 -6.11 -11.11
C VAL A 187 12.85 -4.81 -10.31
N SER A 188 12.13 -3.82 -10.82
CA SER A 188 11.94 -2.56 -10.14
C SER A 188 10.54 -2.52 -9.55
N VAL A 189 10.41 -2.17 -8.27
CA VAL A 189 9.10 -2.10 -7.59
C VAL A 189 8.84 -0.66 -7.19
N VAL A 190 7.84 -0.03 -7.79
CA VAL A 190 7.42 1.33 -7.45
C VAL A 190 6.42 1.25 -6.29
N VAL A 191 6.80 1.83 -5.15
CA VAL A 191 5.99 1.91 -3.93
C VAL A 191 5.50 3.36 -3.77
N PRO A 192 4.19 3.62 -3.97
CA PRO A 192 3.64 4.98 -3.95
C PRO A 192 3.40 5.49 -2.52
N GLY A 193 2.90 6.71 -2.41
CA GLY A 193 2.59 7.37 -1.15
C GLY A 193 1.12 7.30 -0.73
N VAL A 194 0.70 8.29 0.06
CA VAL A 194 -0.68 8.50 0.51
C VAL A 194 -1.66 8.63 -0.66
N ASP A 195 -2.96 8.52 -0.37
CA ASP A 195 -4.05 8.63 -1.35
C ASP A 195 -3.94 7.65 -2.53
N THR A 196 -3.30 6.50 -2.28
CA THR A 196 -3.19 5.40 -3.24
C THR A 196 -4.27 4.35 -2.95
N ASP A 197 -5.16 4.14 -3.92
CA ASP A 197 -6.18 3.10 -3.96
C ASP A 197 -6.45 2.67 -5.42
N LEU A 198 -7.45 1.80 -5.66
CA LEU A 198 -7.77 1.32 -7.02
C LEU A 198 -8.14 2.46 -7.99
N LEU A 199 -8.83 3.48 -7.51
CA LEU A 199 -9.28 4.58 -8.35
C LEU A 199 -8.15 5.56 -8.67
N THR A 200 -7.20 5.75 -7.74
CA THR A 200 -6.01 6.59 -7.95
C THR A 200 -4.80 5.83 -8.49
N PHE A 201 -4.86 4.50 -8.61
CA PHE A 201 -3.82 3.63 -9.17
C PHE A 201 -3.36 4.04 -10.57
N GLU A 202 -4.27 4.62 -11.36
CA GLU A 202 -3.96 5.23 -12.65
C GLU A 202 -4.76 6.52 -12.86
N ARG A 203 -4.20 7.45 -13.63
CA ARG A 203 -4.80 8.76 -13.90
C ARG A 203 -4.68 9.12 -15.37
N THR A 204 -5.73 9.75 -15.91
CA THR A 204 -5.73 10.28 -17.28
C THR A 204 -4.95 11.59 -17.38
N ARG A 205 -5.14 12.49 -16.41
CA ARG A 205 -4.38 13.74 -16.31
C ARG A 205 -3.21 13.53 -15.36
N GLN A 206 -2.03 13.99 -15.77
CA GLN A 206 -0.78 13.82 -15.02
C GLN A 206 -0.55 12.34 -14.63
N PRO A 207 -0.49 11.43 -15.62
CA PRO A 207 -0.45 9.99 -15.38
C PRO A 207 0.72 9.57 -14.50
N ASN A 208 1.85 10.27 -14.59
CA ASN A 208 3.09 9.95 -13.88
C ASN A 208 3.04 10.28 -12.38
N ARG A 209 1.91 10.82 -11.89
CA ARG A 209 1.60 10.97 -10.46
C ARG A 209 0.87 9.77 -9.87
N ALA A 210 0.54 8.77 -10.69
CA ALA A 210 -0.11 7.54 -10.28
C ALA A 210 0.83 6.34 -10.45
N PRO A 211 0.70 5.28 -9.63
CA PRO A 211 1.57 4.09 -9.68
C PRO A 211 1.79 3.53 -11.09
N VAL A 212 0.72 3.42 -11.88
CA VAL A 212 0.78 2.91 -13.27
C VAL A 212 1.61 3.80 -14.18
N GLY A 213 1.50 5.13 -14.06
CA GLY A 213 2.29 6.06 -14.86
C GLY A 213 3.76 6.06 -14.42
N MET A 214 4.01 6.10 -13.12
CA MET A 214 5.36 6.02 -12.53
C MET A 214 6.12 4.78 -13.01
N ALA A 215 5.49 3.60 -12.91
CA ALA A 215 6.10 2.35 -13.35
C ALA A 215 6.28 2.28 -14.87
N ARG A 216 5.34 2.83 -15.65
CA ARG A 216 5.43 2.87 -17.11
C ARG A 216 6.58 3.74 -17.59
N THR A 217 6.76 4.94 -17.03
CA THR A 217 7.87 5.83 -17.39
C THR A 217 9.20 5.26 -16.94
N LEU A 218 9.27 4.66 -15.74
CA LEU A 218 10.46 3.94 -15.29
C LEU A 218 10.83 2.79 -16.22
N TYR A 219 9.87 1.94 -16.59
CA TYR A 219 10.12 0.83 -17.52
C TYR A 219 10.64 1.33 -18.89
N ALA A 220 10.07 2.41 -19.42
CA ALA A 220 10.54 3.01 -20.66
C ALA A 220 11.97 3.57 -20.53
N ALA A 221 12.26 4.22 -19.40
CA ALA A 221 13.58 4.78 -19.12
C ALA A 221 14.63 3.67 -18.91
N GLU A 222 14.31 2.58 -18.23
CA GLU A 222 15.20 1.42 -18.06
C GLU A 222 15.55 0.76 -19.40
N ARG A 223 14.55 0.55 -20.27
CA ARG A 223 14.79 0.02 -21.62
C ARG A 223 15.64 0.94 -22.49
N THR A 224 15.64 2.24 -22.20
CA THR A 224 16.49 3.22 -22.89
C THR A 224 17.91 3.19 -22.30
N ALA A 225 18.03 3.12 -20.97
CA ALA A 225 19.31 3.09 -20.26
C ALA A 225 20.11 1.81 -20.53
N SER A 226 19.45 0.66 -20.65
CA SER A 226 20.08 -0.62 -20.97
C SER A 226 19.16 -1.55 -21.76
N PRO A 227 19.09 -1.42 -23.10
CA PRO A 227 18.21 -2.23 -23.95
C PRO A 227 18.42 -3.75 -23.84
N GLN A 228 19.63 -4.18 -23.47
CA GLN A 228 20.02 -5.58 -23.35
C GLN A 228 19.63 -6.19 -22.00
N THR A 229 19.41 -5.35 -20.97
CA THR A 229 19.01 -5.81 -19.65
C THR A 229 17.54 -6.19 -19.67
N LYS A 230 17.23 -7.45 -19.30
CA LYS A 230 15.85 -7.91 -19.16
C LYS A 230 15.26 -7.34 -17.86
N THR A 231 14.51 -6.25 -17.97
CA THR A 231 13.83 -5.65 -16.82
C THR A 231 12.34 -5.96 -16.78
N ALA A 232 11.77 -5.90 -15.58
CA ALA A 232 10.34 -5.76 -15.35
C ALA A 232 10.11 -4.71 -14.26
N VAL A 233 9.05 -3.90 -14.39
CA VAL A 233 8.68 -2.90 -13.38
C VAL A 233 7.29 -3.20 -12.84
N ILE A 234 7.14 -3.18 -11.52
CA ILE A 234 5.89 -3.42 -10.82
C ILE A 234 5.38 -2.09 -10.27
N ALA A 235 4.22 -1.63 -10.74
CA ALA A 235 3.42 -0.63 -10.05
C ALA A 235 2.77 -1.30 -8.85
N TRP A 236 3.29 -1.10 -7.64
CA TRP A 236 2.86 -1.83 -6.46
C TRP A 236 2.03 -0.95 -5.52
N ALA A 237 0.71 -1.07 -5.61
CA ALA A 237 -0.25 -0.45 -4.70
C ALA A 237 -1.02 -1.53 -3.92
N ASP A 238 -0.31 -2.58 -3.48
CA ASP A 238 -0.89 -3.68 -2.69
C ASP A 238 -0.71 -3.48 -1.18
N TYR A 239 -0.92 -2.26 -0.71
CA TYR A 239 -1.12 -1.94 0.70
C TYR A 239 -2.23 -0.90 0.89
N THR A 240 -2.71 -0.74 2.11
CA THR A 240 -3.68 0.31 2.43
C THR A 240 -2.91 1.58 2.81
N SER A 241 -2.90 2.55 1.90
CA SER A 241 -2.26 3.84 2.15
C SER A 241 -3.09 4.72 3.09
N PRO A 242 -2.44 5.69 3.79
CA PRO A 242 -3.16 6.74 4.49
C PRO A 242 -4.03 7.58 3.54
N ALA A 243 -5.19 8.02 4.03
CA ALA A 243 -6.01 9.03 3.34
C ALA A 243 -5.51 10.43 3.71
N GLY A 244 -4.97 11.15 2.73
CA GLY A 244 -4.36 12.47 2.89
C GLY A 244 -3.16 12.49 3.83
N ILE A 245 -2.81 13.70 4.29
CA ILE A 245 -1.69 13.96 5.19
C ILE A 245 -2.23 14.14 6.64
N GLY A 246 -3.01 13.17 7.10
CA GLY A 246 -3.62 13.15 8.44
C GLY A 246 -2.84 12.33 9.47
N MET A 247 -3.45 12.03 10.61
CA MET A 247 -2.83 11.22 11.68
C MET A 247 -2.36 9.84 11.21
N ASP A 248 -3.10 9.18 10.32
CA ASP A 248 -2.71 7.90 9.71
C ASP A 248 -1.41 8.02 8.90
N ALA A 249 -1.14 9.20 8.32
CA ALA A 249 0.07 9.47 7.57
C ALA A 249 1.25 9.81 8.47
N VAL A 250 1.03 10.32 9.68
CA VAL A 250 2.11 10.66 10.63
C VAL A 250 2.47 9.47 11.54
N THR A 251 1.53 8.55 11.73
CA THR A 251 1.72 7.34 12.56
C THR A 251 2.25 6.17 11.74
N GLY A 252 2.83 5.17 12.42
CA GLY A 252 3.48 4.02 11.77
C GLY A 252 2.56 2.88 11.35
N GLY A 253 1.29 2.87 11.76
CA GLY A 253 0.41 1.70 11.59
C GLY A 253 0.24 1.25 10.13
N ARG A 254 -0.07 2.19 9.23
CA ARG A 254 -0.23 1.88 7.78
C ARG A 254 1.09 1.46 7.14
N ALA A 255 2.21 2.04 7.58
CA ALA A 255 3.53 1.65 7.11
C ALA A 255 3.91 0.24 7.54
N GLY A 256 3.58 -0.18 8.76
CA GLY A 256 3.76 -1.55 9.24
C GLY A 256 2.98 -2.57 8.42
N ASP A 257 1.66 -2.36 8.25
CA ASP A 257 0.82 -3.24 7.42
C ASP A 257 1.33 -3.29 5.97
N GLY A 258 1.79 -2.15 5.43
CA GLY A 258 2.38 -2.06 4.11
C GLY A 258 3.71 -2.82 4.00
N ALA A 259 4.56 -2.74 5.01
CA ALA A 259 5.86 -3.41 5.05
C ALA A 259 5.70 -4.94 5.04
N ASP A 260 4.75 -5.48 5.80
CA ASP A 260 4.45 -6.91 5.81
C ASP A 260 4.01 -7.40 4.43
N ARG A 261 3.11 -6.66 3.77
CA ARG A 261 2.64 -6.99 2.42
C ARG A 261 3.75 -6.84 1.38
N LEU A 262 4.62 -5.85 1.52
CA LEU A 262 5.78 -5.64 0.65
C LEU A 262 6.76 -6.83 0.77
N ARG A 263 7.16 -7.19 2.00
CA ARG A 263 8.03 -8.35 2.27
C ARG A 263 7.45 -9.64 1.70
N ALA A 264 6.15 -9.88 1.91
CA ALA A 264 5.46 -11.05 1.37
C ALA A 264 5.45 -11.05 -0.17
N THR A 265 5.22 -9.90 -0.80
CA THR A 265 5.26 -9.75 -2.27
C THR A 265 6.65 -10.05 -2.79
N LEU A 266 7.69 -9.44 -2.21
CA LEU A 266 9.09 -9.58 -2.63
C LEU A 266 9.57 -11.04 -2.48
N SER A 267 9.21 -11.69 -1.37
CA SER A 267 9.49 -13.12 -1.14
C SER A 267 8.78 -14.04 -2.13
N GLY A 268 7.70 -13.57 -2.75
CA GLY A 268 6.90 -14.29 -3.74
C GLY A 268 7.25 -13.99 -5.19
N LEU A 269 8.21 -13.09 -5.47
CA LEU A 269 8.68 -12.85 -6.82
C LEU A 269 9.41 -14.09 -7.35
N PRO A 270 9.40 -14.34 -8.68
CA PRO A 270 10.11 -15.47 -9.28
C PRO A 270 11.58 -15.49 -8.85
N ASN A 271 11.95 -16.48 -8.05
CA ASN A 271 13.31 -16.60 -7.53
C ASN A 271 14.22 -17.18 -8.63
N ARG A 272 14.96 -16.31 -9.30
CA ARG A 272 16.09 -16.68 -10.14
C ARG A 272 17.35 -16.34 -9.37
N ALA A 273 18.29 -17.28 -9.32
CA ALA A 273 19.53 -17.14 -8.53
C ALA A 273 20.31 -15.83 -8.80
N ASP A 274 20.09 -15.21 -9.96
CA ASP A 274 20.74 -13.97 -10.38
C ASP A 274 19.80 -12.76 -10.56
N ALA A 275 18.51 -12.89 -10.24
CA ALA A 275 17.59 -11.75 -10.29
C ALA A 275 17.87 -10.80 -9.12
N LYS A 276 17.96 -9.49 -9.43
CA LYS A 276 18.07 -8.42 -8.43
C LYS A 276 16.82 -7.56 -8.44
N VAL A 277 16.46 -7.05 -7.27
CA VAL A 277 15.30 -6.19 -7.05
C VAL A 277 15.77 -4.82 -6.58
N ALA A 278 15.15 -3.78 -7.12
CA ALA A 278 15.30 -2.40 -6.65
C ALA A 278 13.93 -1.83 -6.25
N LEU A 279 13.84 -1.19 -5.09
CA LEU A 279 12.64 -0.54 -4.61
C LEU A 279 12.71 0.96 -4.93
N PHE A 280 11.63 1.53 -5.45
CA PHE A 280 11.49 2.95 -5.79
C PHE A 280 10.33 3.53 -5.00
N CYS A 281 10.65 4.13 -3.86
CA CYS A 281 9.69 4.42 -2.81
C CYS A 281 9.45 5.92 -2.71
N HIS A 282 8.26 6.35 -3.10
CA HIS A 282 7.92 7.76 -3.22
C HIS A 282 7.05 8.23 -2.06
N SER A 283 7.35 9.39 -1.48
CA SER A 283 6.53 9.99 -0.42
C SER A 283 6.38 9.02 0.76
N TYR A 284 5.16 8.79 1.27
CA TYR A 284 4.89 7.79 2.33
C TYR A 284 5.37 6.37 1.99
N GLY A 285 5.54 6.03 0.70
CA GLY A 285 6.14 4.76 0.30
C GLY A 285 7.56 4.58 0.82
N SER A 286 8.31 5.66 1.04
CA SER A 286 9.64 5.60 1.68
C SER A 286 9.58 5.14 3.14
N VAL A 287 8.51 5.48 3.86
CA VAL A 287 8.26 4.99 5.22
C VAL A 287 7.94 3.50 5.18
N VAL A 288 7.11 3.05 4.24
CA VAL A 288 6.81 1.62 4.02
C VAL A 288 8.09 0.83 3.73
N CYS A 289 8.93 1.32 2.82
CA CYS A 289 10.19 0.68 2.47
C CYS A 289 11.20 0.70 3.62
N GLY A 290 11.24 1.78 4.41
CA GLY A 290 12.10 1.88 5.58
C GLY A 290 11.70 0.89 6.68
N VAL A 291 10.41 0.79 7.00
CA VAL A 291 9.88 -0.19 7.97
C VAL A 291 10.04 -1.63 7.48
N ALA A 292 10.06 -1.87 6.16
CA ALA A 292 10.29 -3.20 5.60
C ALA A 292 11.76 -3.62 5.55
N ALA A 293 12.70 -2.69 5.72
CA ALA A 293 14.10 -2.83 5.28
C ALA A 293 14.87 -3.95 6.00
N ASP A 294 14.58 -4.15 7.29
CA ASP A 294 15.31 -5.07 8.19
C ASP A 294 15.12 -6.56 7.87
N ASP A 295 14.07 -6.90 7.13
CA ASP A 295 13.69 -8.27 6.76
C ASP A 295 13.32 -8.37 5.27
N LEU A 296 14.07 -7.65 4.42
CA LEU A 296 13.96 -7.80 2.97
C LEU A 296 14.68 -9.06 2.47
N PRO A 297 14.15 -9.73 1.43
CA PRO A 297 14.92 -10.74 0.71
C PRO A 297 16.24 -10.18 0.21
N ARG A 298 17.32 -10.97 0.30
CA ARG A 298 18.68 -10.61 -0.16
C ARG A 298 18.77 -10.19 -1.64
N GLU A 299 17.76 -10.55 -2.43
CA GLU A 299 17.64 -10.17 -3.84
C GLU A 299 17.40 -8.66 -3.98
N VAL A 300 16.85 -8.00 -2.96
CA VAL A 300 16.75 -6.54 -2.91
C VAL A 300 18.12 -5.93 -2.66
N THR A 301 18.66 -5.24 -3.67
CA THR A 301 20.01 -4.68 -3.59
C THR A 301 20.04 -3.16 -3.48
N ASP A 302 18.91 -2.51 -3.77
CA ASP A 302 18.82 -1.06 -3.85
C ASP A 302 17.44 -0.59 -3.38
N ILE A 303 17.40 0.43 -2.53
CA ILE A 303 16.19 1.14 -2.11
C ILE A 303 16.41 2.61 -2.44
N ALA A 304 15.66 3.13 -3.40
CA ALA A 304 15.71 4.52 -3.82
C ALA A 304 14.46 5.25 -3.34
N VAL A 305 14.64 6.26 -2.49
CA VAL A 305 13.55 7.08 -1.96
C VAL A 305 13.51 8.45 -2.63
N SER A 306 12.30 8.97 -2.88
CA SER A 306 12.11 10.32 -3.40
C SER A 306 10.97 11.07 -2.74
N GLY A 307 11.18 12.36 -2.50
CA GLY A 307 10.22 13.19 -1.76
C GLY A 307 9.87 12.55 -0.41
N SER A 308 10.86 11.98 0.26
CA SER A 308 10.65 11.19 1.48
C SER A 308 10.42 12.10 2.69
N PRO A 309 9.40 11.85 3.53
CA PRO A 309 9.33 12.47 4.85
C PRO A 309 10.27 11.81 5.87
N GLY A 310 10.86 10.66 5.54
CA GLY A 310 11.71 9.84 6.42
C GLY A 310 11.53 8.34 6.17
N MET A 311 12.34 7.51 6.83
CA MET A 311 12.36 6.05 6.69
C MET A 311 12.16 5.30 8.03
N ARG A 312 11.72 6.01 9.08
CA ARG A 312 11.69 5.55 10.49
C ARG A 312 13.05 5.06 11.01
N ALA A 313 14.09 5.73 10.58
CA ALA A 313 15.46 5.50 11.01
C ALA A 313 16.17 6.85 11.17
N GLU A 314 17.12 6.94 12.10
CA GLU A 314 17.97 8.11 12.24
C GLU A 314 19.14 8.07 11.25
N HIS A 315 19.63 6.87 10.93
CA HIS A 315 20.69 6.66 9.94
C HIS A 315 20.35 5.50 9.00
N ALA A 316 20.96 5.50 7.81
CA ALA A 316 20.79 4.45 6.81
C ALA A 316 21.24 3.07 7.32
N PHE A 317 22.22 3.01 8.23
CA PHE A 317 22.65 1.73 8.83
C PHE A 317 21.64 1.19 9.85
N ASP A 318 20.79 2.03 10.45
CA ASP A 318 19.74 1.61 11.39
C ASP A 318 18.60 0.85 10.67
N LEU A 319 18.52 0.95 9.34
CA LEU A 319 17.54 0.20 8.52
C LEU A 319 17.81 -1.31 8.49
N GLY A 320 18.94 -1.79 9.01
CA GLY A 320 19.22 -3.22 9.15
C GLY A 320 19.34 -3.99 7.83
N THR A 321 19.55 -3.30 6.70
CA THR A 321 19.56 -3.91 5.37
C THR A 321 20.94 -3.86 4.71
N SER A 322 21.23 -4.84 3.86
CA SER A 322 22.40 -4.80 2.97
C SER A 322 22.16 -4.01 1.68
N ALA A 323 20.92 -3.60 1.42
CA ALA A 323 20.60 -2.82 0.23
C ALA A 323 21.24 -1.43 0.29
N ARG A 324 21.67 -0.93 -0.87
CA ARG A 324 22.14 0.45 -0.97
C ARG A 324 20.95 1.40 -0.84
N ILE A 325 21.08 2.39 0.03
CA ILE A 325 20.06 3.43 0.20
C ILE A 325 20.42 4.63 -0.66
N TRP A 326 19.51 4.96 -1.57
CA TRP A 326 19.58 6.13 -2.43
C TRP A 326 18.48 7.11 -2.06
N ALA A 327 18.77 8.40 -2.07
CA ALA A 327 17.79 9.42 -1.75
C ALA A 327 17.85 10.57 -2.75
N MET A 328 16.71 11.19 -3.05
CA MET A 328 16.63 12.41 -3.83
C MET A 328 15.46 13.27 -3.37
N ARG A 329 15.65 14.59 -3.42
CA ARG A 329 14.59 15.57 -3.17
C ARG A 329 14.74 16.72 -4.15
N ASP A 330 13.64 17.07 -4.83
CA ASP A 330 13.54 18.29 -5.63
C ASP A 330 13.59 19.52 -4.71
N ARG A 331 14.18 20.61 -5.19
CA ARG A 331 14.31 21.86 -4.41
C ARG A 331 12.96 22.50 -4.09
N GLY A 332 11.95 22.31 -4.95
CA GLY A 332 10.60 22.81 -4.76
C GLY A 332 9.65 21.83 -4.07
N ASP A 333 10.17 20.72 -3.53
CA ASP A 333 9.34 19.75 -2.83
C ASP A 333 9.01 20.23 -1.41
N TRP A 334 7.71 20.44 -1.15
CA TRP A 334 7.16 20.86 0.15
C TRP A 334 7.50 19.89 1.29
N ILE A 335 7.89 18.66 0.98
CA ILE A 335 8.29 17.68 2.00
C ILE A 335 9.51 18.15 2.81
N ALA A 336 10.31 19.09 2.28
CA ALA A 336 11.41 19.72 3.00
C ALA A 336 10.95 20.51 4.25
N ASP A 337 9.68 20.92 4.29
CA ASP A 337 9.10 21.66 5.40
C ASP A 337 8.43 20.75 6.46
N VAL A 338 8.44 19.43 6.24
CA VAL A 338 7.88 18.47 7.21
C VAL A 338 8.92 18.18 8.30
N PRO A 339 8.55 18.24 9.60
CA PRO A 339 9.47 17.91 10.68
C PRO A 339 10.00 16.47 10.58
N HIS A 340 11.31 16.32 10.41
CA HIS A 340 12.02 15.05 10.27
C HIS A 340 12.45 14.47 11.63
N LEU A 341 11.48 14.03 12.43
CA LEU A 341 11.69 13.44 13.76
C LEU A 341 10.78 12.22 13.93
N ASP A 342 11.14 11.28 14.80
CA ASP A 342 10.22 10.25 15.32
C ASP A 342 10.20 10.30 16.86
N VAL A 343 9.11 10.80 17.44
CA VAL A 343 8.97 10.91 18.90
C VAL A 343 7.67 10.26 19.33
N GLY A 344 7.76 9.21 20.15
CA GLY A 344 6.58 8.50 20.67
C GLY A 344 5.72 7.86 19.58
N GLY A 345 6.31 7.50 18.43
CA GLY A 345 5.61 6.88 17.30
C GLY A 345 5.03 7.88 16.28
N LEU A 346 5.25 9.18 16.48
CA LEU A 346 4.83 10.26 15.58
C LEU A 346 6.01 10.76 14.74
N GLY A 347 5.80 10.78 13.43
CA GLY A 347 6.79 11.20 12.44
C GLY A 347 7.56 10.02 11.84
N HIS A 348 8.58 10.34 11.05
CA HIS A 348 9.23 9.38 10.14
C HIS A 348 10.75 9.34 10.27
N GLY A 349 11.31 9.92 11.32
CA GLY A 349 12.75 9.96 11.57
C GLY A 349 13.46 10.97 10.69
N ALA A 350 14.78 10.80 10.57
CA ALA A 350 15.66 11.74 9.88
C ALA A 350 15.40 11.84 8.36
N ASP A 351 15.78 12.98 7.80
CA ASP A 351 15.66 13.28 6.37
C ASP A 351 16.67 12.45 5.56
N PRO A 352 16.23 11.60 4.62
CA PRO A 352 17.15 10.76 3.86
C PRO A 352 18.12 11.50 2.95
N VAL A 353 17.88 12.78 2.62
CA VAL A 353 18.87 13.58 1.85
C VAL A 353 19.84 14.36 2.74
N SER A 354 19.68 14.31 4.06
CA SER A 354 20.65 14.89 4.99
C SER A 354 21.98 14.12 4.96
N SER A 355 23.09 14.81 5.21
CA SER A 355 24.41 14.18 5.29
C SER A 355 24.48 13.15 6.41
N ASP A 356 23.83 13.44 7.53
CA ASP A 356 23.92 12.66 8.77
C ASP A 356 23.17 11.33 8.64
N PHE A 357 22.11 11.28 7.82
CA PHE A 357 21.41 10.03 7.55
C PHE A 357 22.31 9.02 6.82
N GLY A 358 23.20 9.45 5.93
CA GLY A 358 24.17 8.57 5.27
C GLY A 358 23.67 7.80 4.03
N ALA A 359 22.58 8.26 3.39
CA ALA A 359 22.19 7.73 2.08
C ALA A 359 23.04 8.29 0.93
N ARG A 360 23.00 7.62 -0.22
CA ARG A 360 23.63 8.07 -1.47
C ARG A 360 22.70 9.07 -2.17
N VAL A 361 23.06 10.35 -2.17
CA VAL A 361 22.19 11.42 -2.68
C VAL A 361 22.29 11.58 -4.20
N LEU A 362 21.20 11.29 -4.90
CA LEU A 362 21.03 11.41 -6.35
C LEU A 362 20.49 12.78 -6.74
N SER A 363 20.84 13.27 -7.94
CA SER A 363 20.24 14.48 -8.51
C SER A 363 18.76 14.24 -8.83
N ALA A 364 17.95 15.24 -8.48
CA ALA A 364 16.54 15.34 -8.84
C ALA A 364 16.28 16.42 -9.91
N ASP A 365 17.33 16.93 -10.57
CA ASP A 365 17.21 18.05 -11.51
C ASP A 365 16.11 17.84 -12.56
N GLY A 366 15.34 18.89 -12.81
CA GLY A 366 14.19 18.87 -13.72
C GLY A 366 12.91 18.26 -13.15
N ALA A 367 12.96 17.57 -12.00
CA ALA A 367 11.74 17.26 -11.26
C ALA A 367 11.11 18.58 -10.78
N ILE A 368 9.77 18.60 -10.70
CA ILE A 368 9.02 19.78 -10.26
C ILE A 368 8.06 19.36 -9.15
N GLY A 369 8.39 19.78 -7.93
CA GLY A 369 7.62 19.52 -6.74
C GLY A 369 7.50 18.04 -6.40
N HIS A 370 6.62 17.74 -5.45
CA HIS A 370 6.51 16.42 -4.84
C HIS A 370 6.20 15.30 -5.82
N ALA A 371 5.40 15.55 -6.85
CA ALA A 371 4.95 14.50 -7.76
C ALA A 371 5.81 14.37 -9.03
N GLY A 372 6.92 15.11 -9.15
CA GLY A 372 7.67 15.28 -10.40
C GLY A 372 8.76 14.23 -10.68
N TYR A 373 9.08 13.34 -9.73
CA TYR A 373 10.27 12.47 -9.82
C TYR A 373 10.23 11.41 -10.94
N PHE A 374 9.04 11.06 -11.42
CA PHE A 374 8.85 10.06 -12.49
C PHE A 374 8.51 10.69 -13.84
N GLU A 375 8.60 12.02 -13.95
CA GLU A 375 8.34 12.71 -15.21
C GLU A 375 9.48 12.44 -16.21
N PRO A 376 9.17 12.20 -17.50
CA PRO A 376 10.19 12.05 -18.54
C PRO A 376 11.09 13.29 -18.66
N GLY A 377 12.38 13.05 -18.89
CA GLY A 377 13.37 14.10 -19.11
C GLY A 377 14.03 14.64 -17.83
N THR A 378 13.64 14.16 -16.64
CA THR A 378 14.25 14.53 -15.37
C THR A 378 15.49 13.68 -15.07
N ALA A 379 16.44 14.26 -14.33
CA ALA A 379 17.59 13.52 -13.80
C ALA A 379 17.14 12.46 -12.77
N SER A 380 16.06 12.71 -12.04
CA SER A 380 15.48 11.73 -11.10
C SER A 380 15.04 10.45 -11.80
N LEU A 381 14.24 10.53 -12.86
CA LEU A 381 13.81 9.35 -13.61
C LEU A 381 15.00 8.65 -14.28
N ALA A 382 15.95 9.42 -14.83
CA ALA A 382 17.15 8.85 -15.43
C ALA A 382 18.01 8.09 -14.40
N ASN A 383 18.14 8.63 -13.18
CA ASN A 383 18.82 7.96 -12.08
C ASN A 383 18.07 6.72 -11.60
N PHE A 384 16.74 6.77 -11.48
CA PHE A 384 15.96 5.59 -11.16
C PHE A 384 16.16 4.48 -12.18
N ALA A 385 16.14 4.80 -13.47
CA ALA A 385 16.41 3.82 -14.52
C ALA A 385 17.80 3.20 -14.41
N LYS A 386 18.83 4.02 -14.14
CA LYS A 386 20.21 3.55 -13.92
C LYS A 386 20.32 2.63 -12.69
N VAL A 387 19.61 2.94 -11.60
CA VAL A 387 19.53 2.06 -10.42
C VAL A 387 18.80 0.77 -10.76
N GLY A 388 17.68 0.83 -11.48
CA GLY A 388 16.87 -0.32 -11.87
C GLY A 388 17.61 -1.32 -12.75
N VAL A 389 18.36 -0.84 -13.75
CA VAL A 389 19.25 -1.70 -14.56
C VAL A 389 20.57 -2.02 -13.83
N GLY A 390 20.86 -1.27 -12.77
CA GLY A 390 22.07 -1.23 -11.95
C GLY A 390 23.35 -0.84 -12.68
N ALA A 391 23.24 0.15 -13.56
CA ALA A 391 24.36 0.95 -14.05
C ALA A 391 24.77 2.01 -13.00
N LEU A 392 25.11 1.55 -11.79
CA LEU A 392 25.20 2.40 -10.60
C LEU A 392 26.33 3.43 -10.64
N THR A 393 27.42 3.13 -11.35
CA THR A 393 28.54 4.08 -11.53
C THR A 393 28.21 5.20 -12.52
N SER A 394 27.10 5.10 -13.25
CA SER A 394 26.70 6.10 -14.25
C SER A 394 25.66 7.09 -13.73
N VAL A 395 25.22 6.98 -12.47
CA VAL A 395 24.22 7.87 -11.87
C VAL A 395 24.77 9.29 -11.72
N SER A 396 23.87 10.26 -11.68
CA SER A 396 24.19 11.66 -11.45
C SER A 396 23.87 12.01 -10.00
N CYS A 397 24.87 12.39 -9.22
CA CYS A 397 24.70 12.74 -7.81
C CYS A 397 24.11 14.14 -7.63
N GLY A 398 23.46 14.38 -6.48
CA GLY A 398 22.90 15.70 -6.13
C GLY A 398 23.95 16.75 -5.74
N GLY A 399 25.22 16.34 -5.58
CA GLY A 399 26.38 17.20 -5.34
C GLY A 399 27.68 16.41 -5.43
N GLY A 400 28.62 16.87 -6.28
CA GLY A 400 29.89 16.17 -6.56
C GLY A 400 29.69 14.73 -7.08
N ASP A 401 30.66 13.84 -6.81
CA ASP A 401 30.60 12.40 -7.15
C ASP A 401 30.41 11.50 -5.91
N ALA A 402 30.07 12.08 -4.75
CA ALA A 402 30.06 11.36 -3.48
C ALA A 402 29.10 10.17 -3.43
N CYS A 403 27.98 10.24 -4.18
CA CYS A 403 26.97 9.18 -4.18
C CYS A 403 27.44 7.88 -4.85
N THR A 404 28.51 7.91 -5.65
CA THR A 404 29.08 6.71 -6.31
C THR A 404 30.32 6.15 -5.63
N ALA A 405 30.77 6.77 -4.53
CA ALA A 405 31.95 6.33 -3.80
C ALA A 405 31.84 4.86 -3.33
N GLY A 406 32.87 4.06 -3.59
CA GLY A 406 32.93 2.65 -3.18
C GLY A 406 32.05 1.69 -3.98
N LEU A 407 31.56 2.08 -5.17
CA LEU A 407 30.80 1.19 -6.08
C LEU A 407 31.66 0.52 -7.16
N ALA A 408 32.97 0.77 -7.16
CA ALA A 408 33.94 0.23 -8.13
C ALA A 408 34.41 -1.18 -7.75
#